data_AF-A0AAW6LTU4-F1
#
_entry.id   AF-A0AAW6LTU4-F1
#
_cell.length_a   1.000
_cell.length_b   1.000
_cell.length_c   1.000
_cell.angle_alpha   90.00
_cell.angle_beta   90.00
_cell.angle_gamma   90.00
#
_symmetry.space_group_name_H-M   'P 1'
#
loop_
_entity.id
_entity.type
_entity.pdbx_description
1 polymer ?
#
loop_
_entity_poly.entity_id
_entity_poly.type
_entity_poly.pdbx_seq_one_letter_code
_entity_poly.pdbx_strand_id
1 'polypeptide(L)'
;HLEVLGERNSYSKTDPDATFMRMKEDAMKNGQTKPGYNLQTGTENQFIIDFRLFPNPTDTLTLIPFFHSFQHRYNRLPGIGVADSGYGSEENYRFMQENGIEAFVKYNYFHKEQRPRYTPNPFHAESLHYNAGEDYYVCTMGQHMNRIGTRRDKTASGYITESARYKAQRCEGCPLRGSCFKAQGNRIIEVNHRLNQYKRQARERLLSEEGIRHRGRRCIEPEAVFGQMKYNMAYRRFRHVGEDKVTMDFAFFAIAFNIKKMCARLRKAGKEFITLAKSIFIGLFITRYNGNIATCYQMNEKKAA
;
A
#
# COMPACT_ATOMS: atom_id res chain seq x y z
N HIS A 1 15.02 -19.10 26.33
CA HIS A 1 14.46 -17.75 26.08
C HIS A 1 15.05 -17.11 24.82
N LEU A 2 16.38 -17.05 24.67
CA LEU A 2 17.01 -16.47 23.45
C LEU A 2 16.76 -17.32 22.19
N GLU A 3 16.75 -18.65 22.31
CA GLU A 3 16.41 -19.54 21.19
C GLU A 3 14.97 -19.33 20.68
N VAL A 4 14.01 -19.17 21.60
CA VAL A 4 12.60 -18.91 21.26
C VAL A 4 12.41 -17.52 20.67
N LEU A 5 13.17 -16.53 21.16
CA LEU A 5 13.14 -15.16 20.65
C LEU A 5 13.64 -15.10 19.19
N GLY A 6 14.70 -15.85 18.87
CA GLY A 6 15.29 -15.88 17.53
C GLY A 6 15.71 -14.48 17.08
N GLU A 7 15.32 -14.10 15.87
CA GLU A 7 15.58 -12.76 15.30
C GLU A 7 14.52 -11.71 15.68
N ARG A 8 13.52 -12.07 16.49
CA ARG A 8 12.42 -11.17 16.88
C ARG A 8 12.83 -10.32 18.08
N ASN A 9 12.23 -9.14 18.20
CA ASN A 9 12.48 -8.26 19.35
C ASN A 9 11.69 -8.66 20.60
N SER A 10 10.62 -9.44 20.47
CA SER A 10 9.78 -9.88 21.59
C SER A 10 8.93 -11.09 21.21
N TYR A 11 8.43 -11.81 22.21
CA TYR A 11 7.43 -12.87 22.03
C TYR A 11 6.51 -12.97 23.25
N SER A 12 5.30 -13.52 23.10
CA SER A 12 4.38 -13.76 24.23
C SER A 12 4.78 -14.99 25.03
N LYS A 13 4.70 -14.90 26.36
CA LYS A 13 4.93 -16.08 27.23
C LYS A 13 3.89 -17.19 27.01
N THR A 14 2.66 -16.83 26.62
CA THR A 14 1.56 -17.78 26.40
C THR A 14 1.40 -18.18 24.94
N ASP A 15 1.99 -17.43 24.02
CA ASP A 15 1.99 -17.70 22.58
C ASP A 15 3.37 -17.32 22.01
N PRO A 16 4.35 -18.24 22.07
CA PRO A 16 5.71 -17.96 21.64
C PRO A 16 5.86 -17.49 20.19
N ASP A 17 4.87 -17.72 19.33
CA ASP A 17 4.89 -17.29 17.93
C ASP A 17 4.39 -15.84 17.77
N ALA A 18 3.58 -15.35 18.70
CA ALA A 18 3.05 -13.99 18.69
C ALA A 18 4.10 -12.97 19.18
N THR A 19 4.21 -11.84 18.47
CA THR A 19 5.12 -10.73 18.82
C THR A 19 4.34 -9.60 19.50
N PHE A 20 4.95 -8.87 20.43
CA PHE A 20 4.30 -7.70 21.03
C PHE A 20 4.28 -6.55 20.03
N MET A 21 3.07 -6.09 19.69
CA MET A 21 2.84 -5.03 18.71
C MET A 21 1.92 -3.96 19.28
N ARG A 22 2.08 -2.72 18.81
CA ARG A 22 1.14 -1.64 19.12
C ARG A 22 -0.11 -1.82 18.29
N MET A 23 -1.23 -2.11 18.95
CA MET A 23 -2.50 -2.33 18.26
C MET A 23 -3.12 -1.00 17.83
N LYS A 24 -3.65 -0.93 16.60
CA LYS A 24 -4.43 0.23 16.13
C LYS A 24 -5.71 0.40 16.94
N GLU A 25 -6.36 -0.71 17.29
CA GLU A 25 -7.54 -0.74 18.16
C GLU A 25 -7.08 -1.06 19.58
N ASP A 26 -6.72 -0.03 20.34
CA ASP A 26 -6.44 -0.18 21.75
C ASP A 26 -7.70 0.04 22.59
N ALA A 27 -8.45 -1.04 22.82
CA ALA A 27 -9.66 -1.03 23.64
C ALA A 27 -9.42 -0.46 25.06
N MET A 28 -8.20 -0.58 25.60
CA MET A 28 -7.83 -0.08 26.93
C MET A 28 -7.28 1.35 26.89
N LYS A 29 -7.02 1.90 25.69
CA LYS A 29 -6.39 3.21 25.42
C LYS A 29 -5.14 3.51 26.27
N ASN A 30 -4.43 2.47 26.70
CA ASN A 30 -3.27 2.57 27.57
C ASN A 30 -1.94 2.56 26.79
N GLY A 31 -1.99 2.41 25.46
CA GLY A 31 -0.83 2.39 24.59
C GLY A 31 0.06 1.15 24.75
N GLN A 32 -0.36 0.16 25.53
CA GLN A 32 0.42 -1.06 25.77
C GLN A 32 0.47 -1.92 24.50
N THR A 33 1.64 -2.51 24.28
CA THR A 33 1.80 -3.52 23.24
C THR A 33 1.05 -4.79 23.65
N LYS A 34 0.47 -5.46 22.66
CA LYS A 34 -0.26 -6.72 22.86
C LYS A 34 0.33 -7.77 21.93
N PRO A 35 0.34 -9.04 22.35
CA PRO A 35 0.78 -10.11 21.47
C PRO A 35 -0.16 -10.21 20.28
N GLY A 36 0.42 -10.31 19.10
CA GLY A 36 -0.35 -10.42 17.86
C GLY A 36 0.53 -10.82 16.67
N TYR A 37 -0.15 -11.06 15.57
CA TYR A 37 0.43 -11.39 14.27
C TYR A 37 0.14 -10.24 13.31
N ASN A 38 1.15 -9.79 12.59
CA ASN A 38 0.97 -8.80 11.53
C ASN A 38 0.43 -9.50 10.28
N LEU A 39 -0.89 -9.45 10.10
CA LEU A 39 -1.57 -10.00 8.94
C LEU A 39 -1.45 -9.08 7.73
N GLN A 40 -0.83 -9.59 6.67
CA GLN A 40 -0.84 -8.97 5.35
C GLN A 40 -1.74 -9.74 4.40
N THR A 41 -2.48 -9.01 3.57
CA THR A 41 -3.42 -9.56 2.60
C THR A 41 -3.24 -8.89 1.25
N GLY A 42 -3.17 -9.68 0.19
CA GLY A 42 -3.28 -9.23 -1.19
C GLY A 42 -4.74 -9.35 -1.63
N THR A 43 -5.22 -8.35 -2.35
CA THR A 43 -6.60 -8.35 -2.86
C THR A 43 -6.65 -7.99 -4.33
N GLU A 44 -7.55 -8.63 -5.07
CA GLU A 44 -7.87 -8.27 -6.45
C GLU A 44 -9.38 -8.41 -6.68
N ASN A 45 -10.02 -7.36 -7.21
CA ASN A 45 -11.47 -7.28 -7.37
C ASN A 45 -12.22 -7.62 -6.07
N GLN A 46 -11.65 -7.19 -4.94
CA GLN A 46 -12.10 -7.46 -3.58
C GLN A 46 -12.16 -8.95 -3.19
N PHE A 47 -11.45 -9.83 -3.90
CA PHE A 47 -11.14 -11.19 -3.47
C PHE A 47 -9.80 -11.20 -2.76
N ILE A 48 -9.67 -12.02 -1.72
CA ILE A 48 -8.38 -12.28 -1.08
C ILE A 48 -7.63 -13.28 -1.97
N ILE A 49 -6.48 -12.87 -2.52
CA ILE A 49 -5.67 -13.72 -3.42
C ILE A 49 -4.50 -14.37 -2.69
N ASP A 50 -3.93 -13.68 -1.72
CA ASP A 50 -2.89 -14.24 -0.86
C ASP A 50 -2.95 -13.57 0.50
N PHE A 51 -2.44 -14.24 1.53
CA PHE A 51 -2.28 -13.67 2.85
C PHE A 51 -1.07 -14.31 3.54
N ARG A 52 -0.48 -13.58 4.48
CA ARG A 52 0.61 -14.10 5.31
C ARG A 52 0.64 -13.40 6.66
N LEU A 53 1.05 -14.14 7.69
CA LEU A 53 1.30 -13.61 9.01
C LEU A 53 2.80 -13.31 9.15
N PHE A 54 3.11 -12.18 9.78
CA PHE A 54 4.48 -11.78 10.04
C PHE A 54 4.69 -11.47 11.52
N PRO A 55 5.87 -11.80 12.07
CA PRO A 55 6.24 -11.40 13.42
C PRO A 55 6.67 -9.92 13.48
N ASN A 56 6.89 -9.26 12.33
CA ASN A 56 7.38 -7.88 12.27
C ASN A 56 6.25 -6.90 12.64
N PRO A 57 6.44 -6.03 13.66
CA PRO A 57 5.45 -5.01 14.01
C PRO A 57 5.27 -3.93 12.93
N THR A 58 6.25 -3.75 12.05
CA THR A 58 6.24 -2.79 10.94
C THR A 58 6.13 -3.51 9.61
N ASP A 59 5.50 -2.85 8.63
CA ASP A 59 5.17 -3.45 7.33
C ASP A 59 6.37 -3.48 6.36
N THR A 60 7.42 -2.71 6.62
CA THR A 60 8.53 -2.52 5.65
C THR A 60 9.20 -3.83 5.26
N LEU A 61 9.39 -4.75 6.21
CA LEU A 61 10.09 -6.01 5.99
C LEU A 61 9.19 -7.14 5.47
N THR A 62 7.88 -6.90 5.36
CA THR A 62 6.91 -7.95 5.00
C THR A 62 6.69 -8.04 3.48
N LEU A 63 6.97 -6.98 2.71
CA LEU A 63 6.66 -6.92 1.28
C LEU A 63 7.34 -8.01 0.46
N ILE A 64 8.68 -8.12 0.55
CA ILE A 64 9.46 -9.05 -0.27
C ILE A 64 9.09 -10.51 0.07
N PRO A 65 9.07 -10.94 1.35
CA PRO A 65 8.56 -12.25 1.70
C PRO A 65 7.11 -12.51 1.25
N PHE A 66 6.26 -11.49 1.27
CA PHE A 66 4.87 -11.60 0.78
C PHE A 66 4.83 -11.79 -0.74
N PHE A 67 5.66 -11.10 -1.51
CA PHE A 67 5.74 -11.26 -2.96
C PHE A 67 6.33 -12.63 -3.34
N HIS A 68 7.27 -13.17 -2.57
CA HIS A 68 7.72 -14.55 -2.76
C HIS A 68 6.65 -15.59 -2.44
N SER A 69 5.81 -15.36 -1.42
CA SER A 69 4.62 -16.19 -1.16
C SER A 69 3.68 -16.20 -2.37
N PHE A 70 3.39 -15.02 -2.91
CA PHE A 70 2.57 -14.87 -4.11
C PHE A 70 3.21 -15.59 -5.31
N GLN A 71 4.52 -15.45 -5.50
CA GLN A 71 5.26 -16.12 -6.57
C GLN A 71 5.18 -17.64 -6.45
N HIS A 72 5.36 -18.18 -5.25
CA HIS A 72 5.23 -19.62 -5.02
C HIS A 72 3.82 -20.13 -5.32
N ARG A 73 2.78 -19.35 -4.99
CA ARG A 73 1.38 -19.72 -5.23
C ARG A 73 1.00 -19.69 -6.71
N TYR A 74 1.48 -18.69 -7.46
CA TYR A 74 1.03 -18.41 -8.83
C TYR A 74 2.09 -18.63 -9.91
N ASN A 75 3.29 -19.10 -9.54
CA ASN A 75 4.45 -19.22 -10.40
C ASN A 75 4.82 -17.93 -11.16
N ARG A 76 4.47 -16.77 -10.60
CA ARG A 76 4.78 -15.44 -11.16
C ARG A 76 4.70 -14.36 -10.09
N LEU A 77 5.46 -13.28 -10.29
CA LEU A 77 5.30 -12.05 -9.50
C LEU A 77 4.12 -11.21 -10.04
N PRO A 78 3.57 -10.29 -9.23
CA PRO A 78 2.56 -9.36 -9.71
C PRO A 78 3.18 -8.36 -10.70
N GLY A 79 2.46 -7.98 -11.76
CA GLY A 79 2.94 -6.93 -12.66
C GLY A 79 2.88 -5.54 -12.03
N ILE A 80 1.91 -5.30 -11.14
CA ILE A 80 1.69 -4.02 -10.47
C ILE A 80 1.66 -4.25 -8.95
N GLY A 81 2.50 -3.50 -8.22
CA GLY A 81 2.55 -3.49 -6.76
C GLY A 81 1.92 -2.22 -6.20
N VAL A 82 0.76 -2.33 -5.55
CA VAL A 82 0.09 -1.20 -4.88
C VAL A 82 0.18 -1.39 -3.37
N ALA A 83 0.81 -0.45 -2.67
CA ALA A 83 0.97 -0.57 -1.21
C ALA A 83 1.06 0.78 -0.48
N ASP A 84 0.88 0.70 0.83
CA ASP A 84 0.90 1.84 1.74
C ASP A 84 2.30 2.37 2.01
N SER A 85 2.38 3.54 2.66
CA SER A 85 3.65 4.19 2.93
C SER A 85 4.58 3.39 3.83
N GLY A 86 4.03 2.49 4.65
CA GLY A 86 4.81 1.57 5.49
C GLY A 86 5.73 0.62 4.70
N TYR A 87 5.45 0.44 3.41
CA TYR A 87 6.24 -0.40 2.51
C TYR A 87 7.30 0.36 1.70
N GLY A 88 7.30 1.70 1.75
CA GLY A 88 8.21 2.53 0.97
C GLY A 88 9.63 2.54 1.54
N SER A 89 10.49 1.62 1.09
CA SER A 89 11.92 1.55 1.41
C SER A 89 12.77 1.36 0.15
N GLU A 90 14.06 1.70 0.22
CA GLU A 90 14.99 1.52 -0.91
C GLU A 90 15.00 0.06 -1.37
N GLU A 91 15.13 -0.87 -0.43
CA GLU A 91 15.17 -2.31 -0.68
C GLU A 91 13.91 -2.79 -1.41
N ASN A 92 12.72 -2.37 -0.96
CA ASN A 92 11.45 -2.76 -1.59
C ASN A 92 11.32 -2.17 -2.99
N TYR A 93 11.68 -0.90 -3.17
CA TYR A 93 11.64 -0.27 -4.50
C TYR A 93 12.61 -0.93 -5.47
N ARG A 94 13.82 -1.25 -5.00
CA ARG A 94 14.82 -1.97 -5.78
C ARG A 94 14.33 -3.36 -6.17
N PHE A 95 13.82 -4.14 -5.23
CA PHE A 95 13.26 -5.46 -5.50
C PHE A 95 12.18 -5.39 -6.58
N MET A 96 11.23 -4.46 -6.45
CA MET A 96 10.17 -4.29 -7.45
C MET A 96 10.74 -3.91 -8.82
N GLN A 97 11.70 -2.98 -8.88
CA GLN A 97 12.31 -2.58 -10.15
C GLN A 97 13.07 -3.73 -10.82
N GLU A 98 13.90 -4.47 -10.07
CA GLU A 98 14.71 -5.58 -10.60
C GLU A 98 13.84 -6.74 -11.10
N ASN A 99 12.63 -6.90 -10.55
CA ASN A 99 11.68 -7.93 -10.96
C ASN A 99 10.60 -7.41 -11.94
N GLY A 100 10.75 -6.19 -12.49
CA GLY A 100 9.81 -5.63 -13.46
C GLY A 100 8.41 -5.33 -12.91
N ILE A 101 8.28 -5.14 -11.59
CA ILE A 101 7.03 -4.81 -10.92
C ILE A 101 6.84 -3.29 -10.90
N GLU A 102 5.71 -2.83 -11.42
CA GLU A 102 5.33 -1.42 -11.40
C GLU A 102 4.91 -0.99 -9.99
N ALA A 103 5.79 -0.29 -9.30
CA ALA A 103 5.58 0.14 -7.93
C ALA A 103 4.70 1.41 -7.83
N PHE A 104 3.45 1.23 -7.42
CA PHE A 104 2.56 2.28 -6.90
C PHE A 104 2.55 2.25 -5.36
N VAL A 105 3.75 2.27 -4.79
CA VAL A 105 3.96 2.21 -3.34
C VAL A 105 4.31 3.60 -2.82
N LYS A 106 3.51 4.09 -1.89
CA LYS A 106 3.75 5.39 -1.26
C LYS A 106 5.06 5.36 -0.46
N TYR A 107 5.74 6.49 -0.37
CA TYR A 107 6.79 6.71 0.63
C TYR A 107 6.22 7.51 1.81
N ASN A 108 6.90 7.45 2.96
CA ASN A 108 6.41 8.02 4.23
C ASN A 108 5.93 9.47 4.16
N TYR A 109 6.58 10.32 3.37
CA TYR A 109 6.25 11.74 3.29
C TYR A 109 5.24 12.12 2.21
N PHE A 110 4.89 11.19 1.31
CA PHE A 110 4.04 11.45 0.15
C PHE A 110 2.71 12.12 0.50
N HIS A 111 2.03 11.65 1.56
CA HIS A 111 0.77 12.25 2.00
C HIS A 111 0.92 13.64 2.61
N LYS A 112 2.04 13.91 3.27
CA LYS A 112 2.29 15.20 3.92
C LYS A 112 2.56 16.27 2.86
N GLU A 113 3.28 15.92 1.81
CA GLU A 113 3.61 16.80 0.69
C GLU A 113 2.40 17.23 -0.14
N GLN A 114 1.34 16.43 -0.16
CA GLN A 114 0.10 16.69 -0.89
C GLN A 114 -0.84 17.66 -0.15
N ARG A 115 -0.52 18.07 1.08
CA ARG A 115 -1.40 18.97 1.85
C ARG A 115 -1.28 20.41 1.33
N PRO A 116 -2.39 21.17 1.18
CA PRO A 116 -2.35 22.53 0.64
C PRO A 116 -1.43 23.51 1.38
N ARG A 117 -1.23 23.32 2.69
CA ARG A 117 -0.38 24.18 3.55
C ARG A 117 1.00 23.58 3.83
N TYR A 118 1.41 22.58 3.07
CA TYR A 118 2.72 21.97 3.28
C TYR A 118 3.81 22.86 2.68
N THR A 119 4.64 23.41 3.55
CA THR A 119 5.88 24.09 3.15
C THR A 119 7.06 23.20 3.54
N PRO A 120 7.88 22.74 2.57
CA PRO A 120 9.09 22.00 2.90
C PRO A 120 10.02 22.90 3.72
N ASN A 121 10.55 22.37 4.82
CA ASN A 121 11.49 23.14 5.60
C ASN A 121 12.80 23.30 4.78
N PRO A 122 13.25 24.55 4.54
CA PRO A 122 14.37 24.84 3.64
C PRO A 122 15.68 24.22 4.12
N PHE A 123 15.78 23.93 5.42
CA PHE A 123 16.96 23.31 6.00
C PHE A 123 16.98 21.78 5.87
N HIS A 124 15.97 21.09 5.34
CA HIS A 124 16.09 19.65 5.09
C HIS A 124 16.93 19.36 3.86
N ALA A 125 17.68 18.25 3.87
CA ALA A 125 18.51 17.83 2.74
C ALA A 125 17.69 17.65 1.43
N GLU A 126 16.43 17.22 1.54
CA GLU A 126 15.52 17.07 0.41
C GLU A 126 15.14 18.42 -0.26
N SER A 127 15.30 19.55 0.46
CA SER A 127 15.02 20.90 -0.03
C SER A 127 16.26 21.59 -0.64
N LEU A 128 17.45 21.02 -0.46
CA LEU A 128 18.70 21.61 -0.93
C LEU A 128 18.91 21.30 -2.42
N HIS A 129 19.48 22.26 -3.15
CA HIS A 129 19.87 22.03 -4.53
C HIS A 129 21.08 21.10 -4.60
N TYR A 130 21.00 20.09 -5.46
CA TYR A 130 22.08 19.16 -5.76
C TYR A 130 22.58 19.38 -7.19
N ASN A 131 23.87 19.65 -7.34
CA ASN A 131 24.53 19.65 -8.65
C ASN A 131 25.14 18.27 -8.90
N ALA A 132 24.56 17.53 -9.84
CA ALA A 132 25.01 16.18 -10.18
C ALA A 132 26.31 16.16 -11.02
N GLY A 133 26.63 17.24 -11.75
CA GLY A 133 27.83 17.31 -12.58
C GLY A 133 29.11 17.48 -11.77
N GLU A 134 29.03 18.28 -10.71
CA GLU A 134 30.18 18.59 -9.84
C GLU A 134 30.10 17.92 -8.44
N ASP A 135 29.08 17.11 -8.19
CA ASP A 135 28.86 16.34 -6.94
C ASP A 135 28.91 17.21 -5.66
N TYR A 136 28.06 18.24 -5.60
CA TYR A 136 27.90 19.06 -4.40
C TYR A 136 26.45 19.47 -4.12
N TYR A 137 26.18 19.78 -2.85
CA TYR A 137 24.92 20.41 -2.43
C TYR A 137 25.12 21.89 -2.13
N VAL A 138 24.09 22.70 -2.33
CA VAL A 138 24.08 24.12 -1.93
C VAL A 138 23.25 24.26 -0.66
N CYS A 139 23.86 24.78 0.42
CA CYS A 139 23.12 25.06 1.64
C CYS A 139 22.20 26.27 1.48
N THR A 140 21.26 26.47 2.40
CA THR A 140 20.33 27.61 2.37
C THR A 140 20.99 29.00 2.40
N MET A 141 22.22 29.10 2.92
CA MET A 141 23.03 30.33 2.90
C MET A 141 23.81 30.50 1.58
N GLY A 142 23.69 29.57 0.63
CA GLY A 142 24.35 29.61 -0.69
C GLY A 142 25.73 28.96 -0.75
N GLN A 143 26.27 28.43 0.35
CA GLN A 143 27.60 27.81 0.35
C GLN A 143 27.58 26.38 -0.20
N HIS A 144 28.67 25.97 -0.84
CA HIS A 144 28.84 24.59 -1.31
C HIS A 144 29.10 23.62 -0.16
N MET A 145 28.48 22.45 -0.26
CA MET A 145 28.67 21.30 0.60
C MET A 145 29.29 20.19 -0.22
N ASN A 146 30.59 19.96 -0.04
CA ASN A 146 31.36 19.01 -0.84
C ASN A 146 31.22 17.60 -0.27
N ARG A 147 31.32 16.62 -1.15
CA ARG A 147 31.32 15.22 -0.74
C ARG A 147 32.57 14.90 0.09
N ILE A 148 32.37 14.25 1.23
CA ILE A 148 33.44 13.84 2.16
C ILE A 148 33.57 12.32 2.28
N GLY A 149 32.65 11.55 1.69
CA GLY A 149 32.71 10.11 1.67
C GLY A 149 31.34 9.45 1.48
N THR A 150 31.32 8.14 1.64
CA THR A 150 30.12 7.31 1.59
C THR A 150 30.01 6.53 2.89
N ARG A 151 28.81 6.52 3.48
CA ARG A 151 28.47 5.70 4.62
C ARG A 151 27.68 4.48 4.13
N ARG A 152 28.03 3.32 4.67
CA ARG A 152 27.30 2.07 4.44
C ARG A 152 26.64 1.68 5.76
N ASP A 153 25.34 1.47 5.71
CA ASP A 153 24.57 0.98 6.86
C ASP A 153 23.80 -0.28 6.45
N LYS A 154 23.64 -1.20 7.40
CA LYS A 154 22.90 -2.45 7.23
C LYS A 154 21.50 -2.28 7.81
N THR A 155 20.46 -2.57 7.03
CA THR A 155 19.07 -2.57 7.50
C THR A 155 18.79 -3.81 8.36
N ALA A 156 17.61 -3.84 8.99
CA ALA A 156 17.17 -5.01 9.77
C ALA A 156 17.01 -6.30 8.93
N SER A 157 16.69 -6.19 7.63
CA SER A 157 16.70 -7.32 6.67
C SER A 157 18.11 -7.77 6.29
N GLY A 158 19.13 -6.99 6.64
CA GLY A 158 20.51 -7.21 6.24
C GLY A 158 20.91 -6.56 4.92
N TYR A 159 20.01 -5.82 4.27
CA TYR A 159 20.30 -5.05 3.06
C TYR A 159 21.29 -3.91 3.34
N ILE A 160 22.25 -3.72 2.42
CA ILE A 160 23.27 -2.66 2.54
C ILE A 160 22.78 -1.42 1.81
N THR A 161 22.51 -0.37 2.58
CA THR A 161 22.20 0.97 2.04
C THR A 161 23.47 1.80 1.97
N GLU A 162 23.59 2.61 0.91
CA GLU A 162 24.70 3.53 0.72
C GLU A 162 24.19 4.98 0.76
N SER A 163 24.79 5.79 1.64
CA SER A 163 24.47 7.22 1.76
C SER A 163 25.73 8.05 1.56
N ALA A 164 25.69 8.98 0.61
CA ALA A 164 26.77 9.95 0.39
C ALA A 164 26.73 11.03 1.48
N ARG A 165 27.90 11.40 2.00
CA ARG A 165 28.07 12.44 3.03
C ARG A 165 28.59 13.71 2.41
N TYR A 166 27.91 14.82 2.67
CA TYR A 166 28.32 16.16 2.21
C TYR A 166 28.50 17.09 3.39
N LYS A 167 29.57 17.88 3.39
CA LYS A 167 29.94 18.78 4.48
C LYS A 167 30.03 20.23 4.01
N ALA A 168 29.40 21.12 4.74
CA ALA A 168 29.54 22.57 4.56
C ALA A 168 30.95 23.03 4.94
N GLN A 169 31.43 24.09 4.30
CA GLN A 169 32.81 24.56 4.51
C GLN A 169 32.94 25.50 5.72
N ARG A 170 32.00 26.43 5.91
CA ARG A 170 32.05 27.47 6.94
C ARG A 170 30.66 27.69 7.53
N CYS A 171 30.39 27.06 8.67
CA CYS A 171 29.15 27.28 9.43
C CYS A 171 29.32 28.15 10.68
N GLU A 172 30.57 28.42 11.08
CA GLU A 172 30.86 29.33 12.18
C GLU A 172 30.42 30.76 11.83
N GLY A 173 29.77 31.44 12.78
CA GLY A 173 29.19 32.78 12.57
C GLY A 173 28.01 32.85 11.60
N CYS A 174 27.52 31.74 11.04
CA CYS A 174 26.41 31.77 10.08
C CYS A 174 25.10 32.23 10.76
N PRO A 175 24.42 33.29 10.27
CA PRO A 175 23.17 33.79 10.87
C PRO A 175 22.04 32.75 10.89
N LEU A 176 22.05 31.82 9.93
CA LEU A 176 21.03 30.77 9.81
C LEU A 176 21.33 29.54 10.69
N ARG A 177 22.47 29.49 11.39
CA ARG A 177 22.93 28.29 12.11
C ARG A 177 21.90 27.75 13.10
N GLY A 178 21.28 28.63 13.89
CA GLY A 178 20.32 28.25 14.93
C GLY A 178 19.13 27.44 14.41
N SER A 179 18.64 27.78 13.21
CA SER A 179 17.53 27.06 12.55
C SER A 179 18.00 25.93 11.63
N CYS A 180 19.28 25.93 11.25
CA CYS A 180 19.83 25.04 10.23
C CYS A 180 20.27 23.68 10.78
N PHE A 181 21.06 23.64 11.86
CA PHE A 181 21.53 22.39 12.49
C PHE A 181 22.10 22.65 13.90
N LYS A 182 22.13 21.63 14.77
CA LYS A 182 22.56 21.76 16.18
C LYS A 182 23.94 21.18 16.51
N ALA A 183 24.53 20.39 15.62
CA ALA A 183 25.81 19.72 15.88
C ALA A 183 26.99 20.70 15.96
N GLN A 184 28.07 20.27 16.63
CA GLN A 184 29.33 21.01 16.65
C GLN A 184 30.03 20.94 15.28
N GLY A 185 30.81 21.98 14.96
CA GLY A 185 31.50 22.13 13.68
C GLY A 185 30.57 22.49 12.52
N ASN A 186 30.93 22.04 11.31
CA ASN A 186 30.16 22.31 10.11
C ASN A 186 29.06 21.27 9.89
N ARG A 187 27.97 21.73 9.27
CA ARG A 187 26.85 20.89 8.91
C ARG A 187 27.27 19.74 7.99
N ILE A 188 26.86 18.53 8.34
CA ILE A 188 26.96 17.35 7.48
C ILE A 188 25.55 16.88 7.14
N ILE A 189 25.31 16.51 5.89
CA ILE A 189 24.11 15.82 5.45
C ILE A 189 24.47 14.45 4.92
N GLU A 190 23.57 13.50 5.13
CA GLU A 190 23.63 12.15 4.58
C GLU A 190 22.49 12.00 3.57
N VAL A 191 22.82 11.64 2.34
CA VAL A 191 21.86 11.53 1.25
C VAL A 191 21.98 10.18 0.58
N ASN A 192 20.86 9.46 0.54
CA ASN A 192 20.72 8.25 -0.23
C ASN A 192 20.14 8.59 -1.61
N HIS A 193 21.04 8.73 -2.59
CA HIS A 193 20.66 9.11 -3.96
C HIS A 193 19.74 8.09 -4.63
N ARG A 194 19.97 6.79 -4.38
CA ARG A 194 19.15 5.73 -4.95
C ARG A 194 17.72 5.78 -4.42
N LEU A 195 17.54 5.90 -3.10
CA LEU A 195 16.23 6.08 -2.50
C LEU A 195 15.53 7.36 -2.99
N ASN A 196 16.26 8.46 -3.16
CA ASN A 196 15.69 9.68 -3.71
C ASN A 196 15.22 9.51 -5.17
N GLN A 197 15.97 8.77 -5.98
CA GLN A 197 15.53 8.38 -7.32
C GLN A 197 14.24 7.55 -7.28
N TYR A 198 14.17 6.55 -6.39
CA TYR A 198 12.95 5.75 -6.21
C TYR A 198 11.75 6.57 -5.75
N LYS A 199 11.94 7.48 -4.79
CA LYS A 199 10.87 8.39 -4.33
C LYS A 199 10.36 9.29 -5.47
N ARG A 200 11.26 9.78 -6.35
CA ARG A 200 10.88 10.58 -7.54
C ARG A 200 10.04 9.76 -8.51
N GLN A 201 10.51 8.57 -8.89
CA GLN A 201 9.76 7.66 -9.77
C GLN A 201 8.41 7.27 -9.16
N ALA A 202 8.36 6.94 -7.87
CA ALA A 202 7.14 6.62 -7.16
C ALA A 202 6.19 7.84 -7.12
N ARG A 203 6.70 9.05 -6.92
CA ARG A 203 5.90 10.28 -6.97
C ARG A 203 5.24 10.48 -8.34
N GLU A 204 6.03 10.38 -9.41
CA GLU A 204 5.56 10.52 -10.79
C GLU A 204 4.47 9.49 -11.10
N ARG A 205 4.70 8.21 -10.77
CA ARG A 205 3.70 7.14 -10.95
C ARG A 205 2.45 7.37 -10.12
N LEU A 206 2.57 7.76 -8.85
CA LEU A 206 1.41 7.96 -7.98
C LEU A 206 0.57 9.16 -8.43
N LEU A 207 1.19 10.18 -9.03
CA LEU A 207 0.53 11.38 -9.54
C LEU A 207 -0.04 11.21 -10.96
N SER A 208 0.33 10.17 -11.70
CA SER A 208 -0.27 9.86 -12.99
C SER A 208 -1.76 9.52 -12.86
N GLU A 209 -2.50 9.55 -13.98
CA GLU A 209 -3.91 9.15 -14.01
C GLU A 209 -4.10 7.72 -13.48
N GLU A 210 -3.21 6.80 -13.85
CA GLU A 210 -3.24 5.44 -13.34
C GLU A 210 -2.95 5.38 -11.84
N GLY A 211 -1.98 6.15 -11.35
CA GLY A 211 -1.69 6.24 -9.92
C GLY A 211 -2.85 6.81 -9.10
N ILE A 212 -3.56 7.81 -9.64
CA ILE A 212 -4.79 8.34 -9.03
C ILE A 212 -5.86 7.25 -8.98
N ARG A 213 -6.05 6.50 -10.08
CA ARG A 213 -7.00 5.38 -10.15
C ARG A 213 -6.68 4.29 -9.11
N HIS A 214 -5.43 3.83 -9.03
CA HIS A 214 -5.00 2.81 -8.06
C HIS A 214 -5.14 3.31 -6.61
N ARG A 215 -4.80 4.58 -6.35
CA ARG A 215 -4.99 5.20 -5.03
C ARG A 215 -6.46 5.28 -4.64
N GLY A 216 -7.36 5.62 -5.57
CA GLY A 216 -8.80 5.65 -5.33
C GLY A 216 -9.41 4.26 -5.08
N ARG A 217 -8.86 3.23 -5.73
CA ARG A 217 -9.30 1.83 -5.53
C ARG A 217 -8.98 1.29 -4.15
N ARG A 218 -8.08 1.89 -3.38
CA ARG A 218 -7.73 1.44 -2.02
C ARG A 218 -8.95 1.33 -1.09
N CYS A 219 -9.84 2.31 -1.13
CA CYS A 219 -11.08 2.32 -0.32
C CYS A 219 -12.01 1.16 -0.72
N ILE A 220 -11.89 0.68 -1.95
CA ILE A 220 -12.74 -0.33 -2.56
C ILE A 220 -12.13 -1.72 -2.42
N GLU A 221 -10.80 -1.86 -2.56
CA GLU A 221 -10.09 -3.14 -2.61
C GLU A 221 -9.71 -3.62 -1.19
N PRO A 222 -8.53 -3.29 -0.60
CA PRO A 222 -8.14 -3.86 0.68
C PRO A 222 -8.97 -3.32 1.86
N GLU A 223 -9.34 -2.04 1.85
CA GLU A 223 -10.06 -1.44 2.99
C GLU A 223 -11.49 -1.97 3.13
N ALA A 224 -12.16 -2.26 2.01
CA ALA A 224 -13.47 -2.90 2.05
C ALA A 224 -13.41 -4.32 2.61
N VAL A 225 -12.37 -5.10 2.26
CA VAL A 225 -12.16 -6.45 2.80
C VAL A 225 -11.94 -6.38 4.31
N PHE A 226 -11.02 -5.54 4.77
CA PHE A 226 -10.77 -5.35 6.21
C PHE A 226 -12.00 -4.79 6.94
N GLY A 227 -12.75 -3.88 6.33
CA GLY A 227 -13.98 -3.31 6.88
C GLY A 227 -15.06 -4.38 7.08
N GLN A 228 -15.32 -5.20 6.06
CA GLN A 228 -16.27 -6.31 6.16
C GLN A 228 -15.86 -7.34 7.20
N MET A 229 -14.58 -7.73 7.20
CA MET A 229 -14.03 -8.67 8.18
C MET A 229 -14.24 -8.17 9.62
N LYS A 230 -13.84 -6.94 9.92
CA LYS A 230 -13.84 -6.43 11.30
C LYS A 230 -15.19 -5.96 11.80
N TYR A 231 -15.97 -5.28 10.95
CA TYR A 231 -17.21 -4.63 11.38
C TYR A 231 -18.44 -5.48 11.06
N ASN A 232 -18.52 -6.05 9.86
CA ASN A 232 -19.70 -6.81 9.45
C ASN A 232 -19.67 -8.26 9.95
N MET A 233 -18.48 -8.85 10.05
CA MET A 233 -18.28 -10.24 10.48
C MET A 233 -17.74 -10.36 11.90
N ALA A 234 -17.47 -9.23 12.58
CA ALA A 234 -16.90 -9.16 13.92
C ALA A 234 -15.59 -9.94 14.11
N TYR A 235 -14.85 -10.20 13.03
CA TYR A 235 -13.56 -10.90 13.06
C TYR A 235 -12.45 -9.87 13.37
N ARG A 236 -12.27 -9.58 14.66
CA ARG A 236 -11.30 -8.57 15.15
C ARG A 236 -10.08 -9.16 15.86
N ARG A 237 -10.13 -10.44 16.22
CA ARG A 237 -9.08 -11.16 16.94
C ARG A 237 -9.02 -12.60 16.45
N PHE A 238 -7.81 -13.12 16.36
CA PHE A 238 -7.58 -14.55 16.15
C PHE A 238 -8.01 -15.32 17.40
N ARG A 239 -8.59 -16.51 17.19
CA ARG A 239 -9.15 -17.34 18.27
C ARG A 239 -8.21 -18.45 18.72
N HIS A 240 -7.10 -18.62 18.01
CA HIS A 240 -6.14 -19.69 18.21
C HIS A 240 -4.77 -19.13 18.64
N VAL A 241 -3.94 -20.04 19.17
CA VAL A 241 -2.57 -19.79 19.65
C VAL A 241 -1.61 -20.61 18.78
N GLY A 242 -0.49 -20.00 18.40
CA GLY A 242 0.50 -20.57 17.50
C GLY A 242 0.24 -20.26 16.02
N GLU A 243 1.32 -20.02 15.28
CA GLU A 243 1.27 -19.51 13.90
C GLU A 243 0.45 -20.43 12.97
N ASP A 244 0.65 -21.74 13.06
CA ASP A 244 -0.05 -22.72 12.21
C ASP A 244 -1.57 -22.68 12.38
N LYS A 245 -2.04 -22.61 13.62
CA LYS A 245 -3.48 -22.59 13.92
C LYS A 245 -4.10 -21.25 13.53
N VAL A 246 -3.38 -20.14 13.74
CA VAL A 246 -3.83 -18.81 13.33
C VAL A 246 -3.88 -18.70 11.80
N THR A 247 -2.89 -19.28 11.12
CA THR A 247 -2.85 -19.36 9.65
C THR A 247 -4.03 -20.17 9.12
N MET A 248 -4.31 -21.33 9.71
CA MET A 248 -5.47 -22.16 9.37
C MET A 248 -6.80 -21.42 9.58
N ASP A 249 -6.99 -20.78 10.73
CA ASP A 249 -8.19 -19.99 11.06
C ASP A 249 -8.44 -18.91 10.00
N PHE A 250 -7.40 -18.15 9.65
CA PHE A 250 -7.52 -17.13 8.62
C PHE A 250 -7.71 -17.69 7.21
N ALA A 251 -7.12 -18.86 6.89
CA ALA A 251 -7.33 -19.53 5.61
C ALA A 251 -8.80 -19.88 5.40
N PHE A 252 -9.45 -20.48 6.40
CA PHE A 252 -10.88 -20.78 6.35
C PHE A 252 -11.72 -19.51 6.21
N PHE A 253 -11.37 -18.46 6.96
CA PHE A 253 -12.02 -17.16 6.82
C PHE A 253 -11.91 -16.63 5.38
N ALA A 254 -10.71 -16.63 4.78
CA ALA A 254 -10.47 -16.11 3.45
C ALA A 254 -11.23 -16.91 2.37
N ILE A 255 -11.27 -18.24 2.48
CA ILE A 255 -12.06 -19.12 1.60
C ILE A 255 -13.55 -18.78 1.71
N ALA A 256 -14.09 -18.74 2.93
CA ALA A 256 -15.50 -18.44 3.16
C ALA A 256 -15.87 -17.02 2.67
N PHE A 257 -14.99 -16.04 2.89
CA PHE A 257 -15.14 -14.67 2.41
C PHE A 257 -15.23 -14.63 0.88
N ASN A 258 -14.31 -15.30 0.19
CA ASN A 258 -14.28 -15.37 -1.26
C ASN A 258 -15.51 -16.11 -1.82
N ILE A 259 -15.90 -17.26 -1.25
CA ILE A 259 -17.10 -18.00 -1.69
C ILE A 259 -18.36 -17.16 -1.52
N LYS A 260 -18.55 -16.52 -0.36
CA LYS A 260 -19.70 -15.61 -0.11
C LYS A 260 -19.78 -14.53 -1.19
N LYS A 261 -18.63 -13.98 -1.58
CA LYS A 261 -18.53 -12.96 -2.63
C LYS A 261 -18.84 -13.54 -4.01
N MET A 262 -18.31 -14.71 -4.37
CA MET A 262 -18.63 -15.40 -5.62
C MET A 262 -20.15 -15.60 -5.75
N CYS A 263 -20.78 -16.15 -4.72
CA CYS A 263 -22.23 -16.37 -4.69
C CYS A 263 -23.02 -15.06 -4.87
N ALA A 264 -22.60 -13.97 -4.23
CA ALA A 264 -23.23 -12.66 -4.40
C ALA A 264 -23.12 -12.12 -5.83
N ARG A 265 -21.94 -12.27 -6.48
CA ARG A 265 -21.74 -11.87 -7.88
C ARG A 265 -22.58 -12.72 -8.83
N LEU A 266 -22.61 -14.04 -8.64
CA LEU A 266 -23.43 -14.95 -9.45
C LEU A 266 -24.93 -14.63 -9.33
N ARG A 267 -25.42 -14.38 -8.11
CA ARG A 267 -26.82 -13.98 -7.88
C ARG A 267 -27.16 -12.65 -8.57
N LYS A 268 -26.23 -11.68 -8.57
CA LYS A 268 -26.43 -10.39 -9.24
C LYS A 268 -26.49 -10.57 -10.76
N ALA A 269 -25.56 -11.32 -11.34
CA ALA A 269 -25.55 -11.63 -12.77
C ALA A 269 -26.83 -12.36 -13.22
N GLY A 270 -27.30 -13.35 -12.43
CA GLY A 270 -28.57 -14.02 -12.72
C GLY A 270 -29.79 -13.09 -12.69
N LYS A 271 -29.83 -12.13 -11.76
CA LYS A 271 -30.90 -11.11 -11.72
C LYS A 271 -30.85 -10.17 -12.92
N GLU A 272 -29.65 -9.74 -13.34
CA GLU A 272 -29.46 -8.91 -14.53
C GLU A 272 -29.95 -9.64 -15.79
N PHE A 273 -29.62 -10.93 -15.92
CA PHE A 273 -30.12 -11.77 -17.01
C PHE A 273 -31.65 -11.89 -17.02
N ILE A 274 -32.27 -12.15 -15.86
CA ILE A 274 -33.74 -12.20 -15.73
C ILE A 274 -34.37 -10.85 -16.10
N THR A 275 -33.74 -9.74 -15.71
CA THR A 275 -34.24 -8.39 -16.00
C THR A 275 -34.16 -8.09 -17.50
N LEU A 276 -33.05 -8.45 -18.13
CA LEU A 276 -32.85 -8.33 -19.57
C LEU A 276 -33.88 -9.18 -20.35
N ALA A 277 -34.05 -10.44 -19.96
CA ALA A 277 -35.04 -11.33 -20.57
C ALA A 277 -36.46 -10.76 -20.44
N LYS A 278 -36.83 -10.23 -19.27
CA LYS A 278 -38.13 -9.55 -19.08
C LYS A 278 -38.28 -8.33 -19.98
N SER A 279 -37.25 -7.48 -20.11
CA SER A 279 -37.31 -6.31 -20.99
C SER A 279 -37.46 -6.69 -22.46
N ILE A 280 -36.81 -7.77 -22.92
CA ILE A 280 -36.95 -8.28 -24.29
C ILE A 280 -38.36 -8.82 -24.50
N PHE A 281 -38.88 -9.63 -23.57
CA PHE A 281 -40.24 -10.17 -23.67
C PHE A 281 -41.32 -9.08 -23.65
N ILE A 282 -41.18 -8.08 -22.77
CA ILE A 282 -42.08 -6.93 -22.71
C ILE A 282 -41.99 -6.10 -24.00
N GLY A 283 -40.78 -5.85 -24.50
CA GLY A 283 -40.56 -5.14 -25.77
C GLY A 283 -41.23 -5.85 -26.95
N LEU A 284 -41.02 -7.17 -27.10
CA LEU A 284 -41.67 -7.99 -28.12
C LEU A 284 -43.20 -7.98 -27.98
N PHE A 285 -43.72 -8.02 -26.75
CA PHE A 285 -45.16 -7.96 -26.49
C PHE A 285 -45.75 -6.61 -26.90
N ILE A 286 -45.09 -5.49 -26.55
CA ILE A 286 -45.51 -4.13 -26.93
C ILE A 286 -45.45 -3.94 -28.45
N THR A 287 -44.37 -4.35 -29.11
CA THR A 287 -44.24 -4.24 -30.57
C THR A 287 -45.32 -5.05 -31.30
N ARG A 288 -45.63 -6.25 -30.80
CA ARG A 288 -46.70 -7.09 -31.35
C ARG A 288 -48.09 -6.48 -31.14
N TYR A 289 -48.37 -5.90 -29.98
CA TYR A 289 -49.66 -5.26 -29.70
C TYR A 289 -49.83 -3.93 -30.45
N ASN A 290 -48.79 -3.10 -30.55
CA ASN A 290 -48.83 -1.87 -31.33
C ASN A 290 -48.97 -2.14 -32.83
N GLY A 291 -48.31 -3.19 -33.35
CA GLY A 291 -48.49 -3.66 -34.72
C GLY A 291 -49.94 -4.07 -35.01
N ASN A 292 -50.55 -4.85 -34.10
CA ASN A 292 -51.95 -5.26 -34.22
C ASN A 292 -52.93 -4.08 -34.17
N ILE A 293 -52.69 -3.09 -33.30
CA ILE A 293 -53.52 -1.88 -33.20
C ILE A 293 -53.41 -1.07 -34.51
N ALA A 294 -52.21 -0.87 -35.05
CA ALA A 294 -52.01 -0.15 -36.31
C ALA A 294 -52.71 -0.83 -37.50
N THR A 295 -52.67 -2.17 -37.59
CA THR A 295 -53.43 -2.91 -38.62
C THR A 295 -54.93 -2.80 -38.44
N CYS A 296 -55.45 -2.79 -37.20
CA CYS A 296 -56.88 -2.58 -36.94
C CYS A 296 -57.34 -1.17 -37.35
N TYR A 297 -56.52 -0.13 -37.13
CA TYR A 297 -56.83 1.22 -37.60
C TYR A 297 -56.85 1.31 -39.13
N GLN A 298 -55.85 0.73 -39.82
CA GLN A 298 -55.82 0.70 -41.30
C GLN A 298 -56.97 -0.11 -41.93
N MET A 299 -57.45 -1.16 -41.26
CA MET A 299 -58.61 -1.94 -41.71
C MET A 299 -59.94 -1.19 -41.54
N ASN A 300 -60.05 -0.30 -40.53
CA ASN A 300 -61.24 0.53 -40.34
C ASN A 300 -61.30 1.70 -41.32
N GLU A 301 -60.18 2.33 -41.67
CA GLU A 301 -60.13 3.39 -42.68
C GLU A 301 -60.49 2.88 -44.08
N LYS A 302 -60.06 1.65 -44.45
CA LYS A 302 -60.44 1.01 -45.73
C LYS A 302 -61.91 0.59 -45.83
N LYS A 303 -62.64 0.52 -44.71
CA LYS A 303 -64.09 0.25 -44.70
C LYS A 303 -64.94 1.53 -44.69
N ALA A 304 -64.33 2.68 -44.45
CA ALA A 304 -64.99 3.98 -44.39
C ALA A 304 -64.80 4.84 -45.66
N ALA A 305 -64.06 4.32 -46.65
CA ALA A 305 -63.92 4.87 -48.00
C ALA A 305 -64.70 3.98 -48.99
#